data_AF-A0A316S754-F1
#
_entry.id   AF-A0A316S754-F1
#
_cell.length_a   1.000
_cell.length_b   1.000
_cell.length_c   1.000
_cell.angle_alpha   90.00
_cell.angle_beta   90.00
_cell.angle_gamma   90.00
#
_symmetry.space_group_name_H-M   'P 1'
#
loop_
_entity.id
_entity.type
_entity.pdbx_description
1 polymer ?
#
loop_
_entity_poly.entity_id
_entity_poly.type
_entity_poly.pdbx_seq_one_letter_code
_entity_poly.pdbx_strand_id
1 'polypeptide(L)'
;MQKAIIKKHNFDDAKNRIKEFSKQVPAEIEINTVRWNGDSFFGELFDTDHNVTGSEFNNRIRVIQEHLRNLNANNIKAIQEFNEVYKAFDLLDKEYINAILINMKGLEETSDVIAKEQEKINRIINHQQEVIQILKIFKEKIDAFKIADIKKAVCDDKGNFLNISANLDYIYKTLEIYNKKINELLAVLPKLPKCKHLKDIDEIWKRSEENINQIKKLKMDISEIINQFESNEKKQASRNLKFEETINDINVSINSLNEALKKQFRKLNDTIQKNETEQISNIFKLKEEIDNINSSIKQDKQDFDNVINNIQKEHNITLQKLQNKLRNLTIITGGALALSLVTLMMLFQR
;
A
#
# COMPACT_ATOMS: atom_id res chain seq x y z
N MET A 1 -27.39 -15.56 -101.25
CA MET A 1 -28.76 -15.74 -101.78
C MET A 1 -28.84 -15.07 -103.14
N GLN A 2 -28.92 -15.85 -104.22
CA GLN A 2 -29.20 -15.28 -105.56
C GLN A 2 -30.69 -14.97 -105.63
N LYS A 3 -31.01 -13.68 -105.72
CA LYS A 3 -32.37 -13.16 -105.85
C LYS A 3 -32.91 -13.66 -107.20
N ALA A 4 -33.86 -14.61 -107.18
CA ALA A 4 -34.54 -15.05 -108.40
C ALA A 4 -35.38 -13.87 -108.92
N ILE A 5 -34.83 -13.11 -109.86
CA ILE A 5 -35.55 -12.02 -110.53
C ILE A 5 -36.54 -12.67 -111.48
N ILE A 6 -37.81 -12.70 -111.08
CA ILE A 6 -38.90 -13.23 -111.90
C ILE A 6 -39.05 -12.34 -113.14
N LYS A 7 -38.81 -12.88 -114.33
CA LYS A 7 -38.98 -12.14 -115.60
C LYS A 7 -40.45 -12.14 -115.99
N LYS A 8 -41.19 -11.11 -115.57
CA LYS A 8 -42.63 -10.92 -115.84
C LYS A 8 -43.05 -11.10 -117.30
N HIS A 9 -42.17 -10.72 -118.23
CA HIS A 9 -42.38 -10.68 -119.67
C HIS A 9 -43.03 -11.95 -120.26
N ASN A 10 -42.56 -13.16 -119.93
CA ASN A 10 -43.03 -14.37 -120.62
C ASN A 10 -44.48 -14.75 -120.29
N PHE A 11 -44.89 -14.62 -119.03
CA PHE A 11 -46.25 -14.99 -118.60
C PHE A 11 -47.28 -13.95 -119.03
N ASP A 12 -46.92 -12.67 -118.91
CA ASP A 12 -47.80 -11.56 -119.33
C ASP A 12 -48.03 -11.61 -120.86
N ASP A 13 -47.01 -11.97 -121.64
CA ASP A 13 -47.12 -12.14 -123.09
C ASP A 13 -48.06 -13.29 -123.49
N ALA A 14 -47.90 -14.47 -122.88
CA ALA A 14 -48.76 -15.63 -123.15
C ALA A 14 -50.22 -15.32 -122.77
N LYS A 15 -50.44 -14.71 -121.60
CA LYS A 15 -51.75 -14.26 -121.13
C LYS A 15 -52.43 -13.29 -122.11
N ASN A 16 -51.67 -12.35 -122.67
CA ASN A 16 -52.20 -11.36 -123.59
C ASN A 16 -52.59 -11.98 -124.95
N ARG A 17 -51.82 -12.92 -125.48
CA ARG A 17 -52.15 -13.64 -126.73
C ARG A 17 -53.47 -14.42 -126.62
N ILE A 18 -53.65 -15.17 -125.54
CA ILE A 18 -54.89 -15.91 -125.25
C ILE A 18 -56.11 -14.96 -125.19
N LYS A 19 -55.94 -13.80 -124.56
CA LYS A 19 -56.98 -12.76 -124.45
C LYS A 19 -57.33 -12.14 -125.80
N GLU A 20 -56.39 -12.03 -126.72
CA GLU A 20 -56.65 -11.55 -128.09
C GLU A 20 -57.38 -12.60 -128.92
N PHE A 21 -56.98 -13.86 -128.83
CA PHE A 21 -57.66 -14.96 -129.51
C PHE A 21 -59.12 -15.11 -129.07
N SER A 22 -59.41 -15.02 -127.76
CA SER A 22 -60.78 -15.17 -127.25
C SER A 22 -61.77 -14.12 -127.75
N LYS A 23 -61.28 -13.05 -128.39
CA LYS A 23 -62.10 -11.98 -128.98
C LYS A 23 -62.40 -12.18 -130.46
N GLN A 24 -61.77 -13.15 -131.12
CA GLN A 24 -62.01 -13.43 -132.53
C GLN A 24 -63.34 -14.19 -132.67
N VAL A 25 -64.30 -13.62 -133.40
CA VAL A 25 -65.59 -14.27 -133.71
C VAL A 25 -65.42 -15.03 -135.03
N PRO A 26 -65.69 -16.36 -135.08
CA PRO A 26 -65.62 -17.10 -136.32
C PRO A 26 -66.70 -16.63 -137.30
N ALA A 27 -66.34 -16.46 -138.57
CA ALA A 27 -67.27 -16.05 -139.63
C ALA A 27 -68.35 -17.13 -139.84
N GLU A 28 -69.59 -16.69 -140.05
CA GLU A 28 -70.75 -17.55 -140.27
C GLU A 28 -70.59 -18.32 -141.61
N ILE A 29 -70.81 -19.63 -141.56
CA ILE A 29 -70.66 -20.53 -142.71
C ILE A 29 -72.00 -20.57 -143.45
N GLU A 30 -72.05 -19.96 -144.63
CA GLU A 30 -73.23 -20.00 -145.50
C GLU A 30 -72.90 -20.69 -146.82
N ILE A 31 -73.54 -21.84 -147.07
CA ILE A 31 -73.41 -22.58 -148.33
C ILE A 31 -74.71 -22.38 -149.11
N ASN A 32 -74.68 -21.50 -150.11
CA ASN A 32 -75.85 -21.19 -150.95
C ASN A 32 -76.40 -22.47 -151.62
N THR A 33 -77.71 -22.55 -151.85
CA THR A 33 -78.37 -23.69 -152.52
C THR A 33 -78.28 -23.59 -154.05
N VAL A 34 -78.41 -24.69 -154.79
CA VAL A 34 -78.48 -24.65 -156.27
C VAL A 34 -79.92 -24.31 -156.72
N ARG A 35 -80.06 -23.70 -157.90
CA ARG A 35 -81.36 -23.36 -158.46
C ARG A 35 -82.15 -24.63 -158.74
N TRP A 36 -83.36 -24.68 -158.22
CA TRP A 36 -84.36 -25.70 -158.50
C TRP A 36 -85.48 -25.02 -159.30
N ASN A 37 -86.23 -25.78 -160.11
CA ASN A 37 -87.24 -25.24 -161.01
C ASN A 37 -88.22 -24.27 -160.33
N GLY A 38 -88.42 -23.10 -160.93
CA GLY A 38 -89.40 -22.10 -160.49
C GLY A 38 -88.90 -20.65 -160.53
N ASP A 39 -87.59 -20.41 -160.62
CA ASP A 39 -87.01 -19.07 -160.42
C ASP A 39 -86.93 -18.16 -161.68
N SER A 40 -87.82 -18.35 -162.65
CA SER A 40 -87.96 -17.45 -163.82
C SER A 40 -89.35 -17.53 -164.46
N PHE A 41 -89.91 -16.38 -164.86
CA PHE A 41 -91.30 -16.14 -165.33
C PHE A 41 -91.81 -17.06 -166.46
N PHE A 42 -90.93 -17.74 -167.20
CA PHE A 42 -91.30 -18.71 -168.24
C PHE A 42 -91.31 -20.17 -167.77
N GLY A 43 -90.74 -20.48 -166.60
CA GLY A 43 -90.61 -21.84 -166.05
C GLY A 43 -91.87 -22.38 -165.35
N GLU A 44 -92.83 -21.53 -164.99
CA GLU A 44 -94.15 -21.99 -164.48
C GLU A 44 -95.09 -22.44 -165.61
N LEU A 45 -94.80 -22.11 -166.88
CA LEU A 45 -95.69 -22.42 -168.01
C LEU A 45 -95.25 -23.66 -168.82
N PHE A 46 -93.99 -24.10 -168.67
CA PHE A 46 -93.43 -25.28 -169.35
C PHE A 46 -92.54 -26.07 -168.39
N ASP A 47 -93.02 -27.26 -168.00
CA ASP A 47 -92.39 -28.16 -167.03
C ASP A 47 -91.00 -28.63 -167.52
N THR A 48 -89.92 -27.98 -167.05
CA THR A 48 -88.55 -28.22 -167.52
C THR A 48 -87.61 -28.48 -166.34
N ASP A 49 -87.40 -29.73 -165.94
CA ASP A 49 -86.41 -30.15 -164.93
C ASP A 49 -84.98 -29.64 -165.22
N HIS A 50 -84.47 -28.74 -164.35
CA HIS A 50 -83.07 -28.29 -164.37
C HIS A 50 -82.16 -29.35 -163.75
N ASN A 51 -81.39 -30.03 -164.59
CA ASN A 51 -80.31 -30.90 -164.14
C ASN A 51 -79.13 -30.05 -163.68
N VAL A 52 -78.73 -30.22 -162.42
CA VAL A 52 -77.55 -29.57 -161.85
C VAL A 52 -76.34 -29.79 -162.76
N THR A 53 -75.75 -28.70 -163.22
CA THR A 53 -74.61 -28.78 -164.14
C THR A 53 -73.32 -29.11 -163.39
N GLY A 54 -72.34 -29.72 -164.06
CA GLY A 54 -71.01 -29.94 -163.49
C GLY A 54 -70.33 -28.65 -163.01
N SER A 55 -70.66 -27.50 -163.62
CA SER A 55 -70.20 -26.17 -163.18
C SER A 55 -70.77 -25.76 -161.82
N GLU A 56 -72.08 -25.94 -161.61
CA GLU A 56 -72.75 -25.63 -160.33
C GLU A 56 -72.23 -26.51 -159.19
N PHE A 57 -72.07 -27.81 -159.45
CA PHE A 57 -71.47 -28.73 -158.48
C PHE A 57 -70.03 -28.34 -158.14
N ASN A 58 -69.19 -28.09 -159.15
CA ASN A 58 -67.80 -27.68 -158.93
C ASN A 58 -67.70 -26.37 -158.14
N ASN A 59 -68.60 -25.41 -158.37
CA ASN A 59 -68.62 -24.15 -157.62
C ASN A 59 -68.99 -24.35 -156.14
N ARG A 60 -69.96 -25.23 -155.84
CA ARG A 60 -70.33 -25.59 -154.45
C ARG A 60 -69.21 -26.32 -153.73
N ILE A 61 -68.60 -27.30 -154.40
CA ILE A 61 -67.43 -28.00 -153.88
C ILE A 61 -66.29 -27.02 -153.60
N ARG A 62 -66.07 -26.00 -154.44
CA ARG A 62 -65.09 -24.94 -154.18
C ARG A 62 -65.42 -24.13 -152.93
N VAL A 63 -66.67 -23.70 -152.73
CA VAL A 63 -67.10 -22.97 -151.52
C VAL A 63 -66.93 -23.84 -150.27
N ILE A 64 -67.35 -25.11 -150.34
CA ILE A 64 -67.17 -26.08 -149.25
C ILE A 64 -65.69 -26.30 -148.95
N GLN A 65 -64.84 -26.45 -149.96
CA GLN A 65 -63.40 -26.58 -149.79
C GLN A 65 -62.78 -25.34 -149.15
N GLU A 66 -63.21 -24.14 -149.53
CA GLU A 66 -62.76 -22.89 -148.91
C GLU A 66 -63.16 -22.81 -147.42
N HIS A 67 -64.37 -23.26 -147.10
CA HIS A 67 -64.85 -23.34 -145.72
C HIS A 67 -64.08 -24.38 -144.90
N LEU A 68 -63.84 -25.57 -145.44
CA LEU A 68 -63.00 -26.60 -144.81
C LEU A 68 -61.57 -26.10 -144.59
N ARG A 69 -61.03 -25.31 -145.54
CA ARG A 69 -59.72 -24.68 -145.40
C ARG A 69 -59.70 -23.65 -144.27
N ASN A 70 -60.74 -22.83 -144.17
CA ASN A 70 -60.89 -21.85 -143.08
C ASN A 70 -61.08 -22.53 -141.71
N LEU A 71 -61.89 -23.58 -141.63
CA LEU A 71 -62.06 -24.39 -140.42
C LEU A 71 -60.74 -25.03 -139.99
N ASN A 72 -59.97 -25.60 -140.92
CA ASN A 72 -58.67 -26.16 -140.60
C ASN A 72 -57.69 -25.09 -140.11
N ALA A 73 -57.65 -23.91 -140.76
CA ALA A 73 -56.82 -22.80 -140.31
C ALA A 73 -57.20 -22.30 -138.91
N ASN A 74 -58.50 -22.21 -138.61
CA ASN A 74 -59.00 -21.82 -137.29
C ASN A 74 -58.69 -22.88 -136.23
N ASN A 75 -58.83 -24.17 -136.55
CA ASN A 75 -58.45 -25.25 -135.65
C ASN A 75 -56.94 -25.25 -135.35
N ILE A 76 -56.09 -25.04 -136.36
CA ILE A 76 -54.64 -24.90 -136.16
C ILE A 76 -54.33 -23.71 -135.23
N LYS A 77 -54.97 -22.56 -135.44
CA LYS A 77 -54.83 -21.39 -134.54
C LYS A 77 -55.31 -21.72 -133.13
N ALA A 78 -56.47 -22.35 -132.97
CA ALA A 78 -56.98 -22.75 -131.67
C ALA A 78 -56.00 -23.67 -130.92
N ILE A 79 -55.42 -24.66 -131.62
CA ILE A 79 -54.40 -25.56 -131.07
C ILE A 79 -53.15 -24.79 -130.66
N GLN A 80 -52.69 -23.83 -131.47
CA GLN A 80 -51.55 -22.96 -131.14
C GLN A 80 -51.81 -22.13 -129.88
N GLU A 81 -53.01 -21.57 -129.73
CA GLU A 81 -53.37 -20.76 -128.57
C GLU A 81 -53.56 -21.62 -127.31
N PHE A 82 -54.12 -22.83 -127.42
CA PHE A 82 -54.11 -23.80 -126.30
C PHE A 82 -52.70 -24.17 -125.86
N ASN A 83 -51.75 -24.24 -126.79
CA ASN A 83 -50.35 -24.44 -126.45
C ASN A 83 -49.75 -23.22 -125.73
N GLU A 84 -50.16 -21.99 -126.06
CA GLU A 84 -49.80 -20.80 -125.28
C GLU A 84 -50.42 -20.79 -123.87
N VAL A 85 -51.67 -21.27 -123.71
CA VAL A 85 -52.28 -21.52 -122.37
C VAL A 85 -51.44 -22.49 -121.55
N TYR A 86 -51.04 -23.61 -122.15
CA TYR A 86 -50.19 -24.60 -121.49
C TYR A 86 -48.84 -24.00 -121.06
N LYS A 87 -48.18 -23.24 -121.95
CA LYS A 87 -46.93 -22.54 -121.62
C LYS A 87 -47.11 -21.55 -120.48
N ALA A 88 -48.22 -20.81 -120.43
CA ALA A 88 -48.51 -19.88 -119.35
C ALA A 88 -48.64 -20.60 -117.99
N PHE A 89 -49.33 -21.75 -117.95
CA PHE A 89 -49.43 -22.55 -116.73
C PHE A 89 -48.09 -23.20 -116.33
N ASP A 90 -47.32 -23.71 -117.28
CA ASP A 90 -45.99 -24.29 -117.01
C ASP A 90 -45.00 -23.23 -116.47
N LEU A 91 -45.06 -22.02 -117.01
CA LEU A 91 -44.27 -20.88 -116.51
C LEU A 91 -44.72 -20.42 -115.12
N LEU A 92 -46.04 -20.39 -114.85
CA LEU A 92 -46.58 -20.07 -113.53
C LEU A 92 -46.07 -21.04 -112.46
N ASP A 93 -46.10 -22.34 -112.76
CA ASP A 93 -45.63 -23.38 -111.85
C ASP A 93 -44.12 -23.32 -111.62
N LYS A 94 -43.33 -23.34 -112.71
CA LYS A 94 -41.87 -23.45 -112.63
C LYS A 94 -41.18 -22.18 -112.15
N GLU A 95 -41.68 -21.01 -112.52
CA GLU A 95 -41.04 -19.73 -112.18
C GLU A 95 -41.69 -19.06 -110.98
N TYR A 96 -43.01 -18.83 -111.01
CA TYR A 96 -43.68 -18.04 -109.97
C TYR A 96 -43.93 -18.81 -108.68
N ILE A 97 -44.56 -19.98 -108.75
CA ILE A 97 -44.87 -20.79 -107.56
C ILE A 97 -43.57 -21.23 -106.88
N ASN A 98 -42.59 -21.70 -107.67
CA ASN A 98 -41.29 -22.08 -107.15
C ASN A 98 -40.54 -20.90 -106.50
N ALA A 99 -40.56 -19.70 -107.10
CA ALA A 99 -39.94 -18.52 -106.48
C ALA A 99 -40.62 -18.13 -105.15
N ILE A 100 -41.95 -18.24 -105.08
CA ILE A 100 -42.71 -18.02 -103.84
C ILE A 100 -42.30 -19.04 -102.77
N LEU A 101 -42.21 -20.33 -103.12
CA LEU A 101 -41.77 -21.39 -102.20
C LEU A 101 -40.34 -21.16 -101.68
N ILE A 102 -39.41 -20.80 -102.56
CA ILE A 102 -38.02 -20.48 -102.17
C ILE A 102 -38.00 -19.31 -101.18
N ASN A 103 -38.76 -18.24 -101.46
CA ASN A 103 -38.84 -17.09 -100.55
C ASN A 103 -39.51 -17.44 -99.22
N MET A 104 -40.56 -18.26 -99.24
CA MET A 104 -41.27 -18.70 -98.03
C MET A 104 -40.36 -19.57 -97.15
N LYS A 105 -39.61 -20.48 -97.75
CA LYS A 105 -38.59 -21.27 -97.05
C LYS A 105 -37.49 -20.37 -96.48
N GLY A 106 -37.02 -19.39 -97.24
CA GLY A 106 -36.06 -18.40 -96.74
C GLY A 106 -36.60 -17.58 -95.56
N LEU A 107 -37.89 -17.25 -95.57
CA LEU A 107 -38.57 -16.57 -94.46
C LEU A 107 -38.73 -17.48 -93.24
N GLU A 108 -39.05 -18.75 -93.43
CA GLU A 108 -39.12 -19.76 -92.36
C GLU A 108 -37.75 -19.93 -91.68
N GLU A 109 -36.70 -20.14 -92.47
CA GLU A 109 -35.31 -20.21 -91.98
C GLU A 109 -34.92 -18.93 -91.23
N THR A 110 -35.32 -17.76 -91.74
CA THR A 110 -35.08 -16.47 -91.08
C THR A 110 -35.85 -16.36 -89.75
N SER A 111 -37.11 -16.82 -89.70
CA SER A 111 -37.92 -16.79 -88.49
C SER A 111 -37.35 -17.70 -87.40
N ASP A 112 -36.86 -18.88 -87.77
CA ASP A 112 -36.21 -19.82 -86.86
C ASP A 112 -34.93 -19.22 -86.27
N VAL A 113 -34.14 -18.53 -87.09
CA VAL A 113 -32.95 -17.80 -86.63
C VAL A 113 -33.35 -16.70 -85.66
N ILE A 114 -34.36 -15.90 -85.99
CA ILE A 114 -34.87 -14.83 -85.11
C ILE A 114 -35.36 -15.41 -83.77
N ALA A 115 -36.09 -16.52 -83.77
CA ALA A 115 -36.56 -17.17 -82.54
C ALA A 115 -35.38 -17.61 -81.65
N LYS A 116 -34.35 -18.23 -82.23
CA LYS A 116 -33.12 -18.62 -81.51
C LYS A 116 -32.35 -17.41 -80.97
N GLU A 117 -32.29 -16.31 -81.70
CA GLU A 117 -31.65 -15.08 -81.22
C GLU A 117 -32.44 -14.44 -80.08
N GLN A 118 -33.76 -14.42 -80.15
CA GLN A 118 -34.62 -13.92 -79.08
C GLN A 118 -34.43 -14.70 -77.78
N GLU A 119 -34.27 -16.03 -77.86
CA GLU A 119 -33.98 -16.86 -76.69
C GLU A 119 -32.63 -16.49 -76.06
N LYS A 120 -31.60 -16.25 -76.87
CA LYS A 120 -30.29 -15.79 -76.38
C LYS A 120 -30.39 -14.43 -75.70
N ILE A 121 -31.12 -13.48 -76.28
CA ILE A 121 -31.36 -12.16 -75.69
C ILE A 121 -32.03 -12.29 -74.32
N ASN A 122 -33.06 -13.14 -74.19
CA ASN A 122 -33.72 -13.37 -72.90
C ASN A 122 -32.77 -13.96 -71.85
N ARG A 123 -31.90 -14.90 -72.23
CA ARG A 123 -30.87 -15.44 -71.32
C ARG A 123 -29.92 -14.34 -70.83
N ILE A 124 -29.50 -13.45 -71.72
CA ILE A 124 -28.62 -12.31 -71.38
C ILE A 124 -29.33 -11.36 -70.42
N ILE A 125 -30.59 -11.01 -70.67
CA ILE A 125 -31.38 -10.13 -69.81
C ILE A 125 -31.50 -10.72 -68.40
N ASN A 126 -31.83 -12.01 -68.29
CA ASN A 126 -31.94 -12.68 -66.99
C ASN A 126 -30.60 -12.64 -66.23
N HIS A 127 -29.49 -12.91 -66.92
CA HIS A 127 -28.17 -12.84 -66.28
C HIS A 127 -27.81 -11.41 -65.84
N GLN A 128 -28.15 -10.39 -66.63
CA GLN A 128 -27.96 -9.00 -66.24
C GLN A 128 -28.78 -8.62 -65.01
N GLN A 129 -30.01 -9.15 -64.87
CA GLN A 129 -30.83 -8.95 -63.67
C GLN A 129 -30.17 -9.56 -62.42
N GLU A 130 -29.61 -10.77 -62.52
CA GLU A 130 -28.86 -11.41 -61.42
C GLU A 130 -27.65 -10.55 -61.01
N VAL A 131 -26.87 -10.06 -61.98
CA VAL A 131 -25.70 -9.19 -61.71
C VAL A 131 -26.14 -7.90 -60.99
N ILE A 132 -27.24 -7.28 -61.42
CA ILE A 132 -27.77 -6.07 -60.77
C ILE A 132 -28.17 -6.36 -59.31
N GLN A 133 -28.78 -7.51 -59.03
CA GLN A 133 -29.13 -7.89 -57.66
C GLN A 133 -27.88 -8.07 -56.78
N ILE A 134 -26.85 -8.72 -57.30
CA ILE A 134 -25.56 -8.89 -56.59
C ILE A 134 -24.93 -7.52 -56.31
N LEU A 135 -24.89 -6.63 -57.30
CA LEU A 135 -24.35 -5.27 -57.14
C LEU A 135 -25.13 -4.46 -56.09
N LYS A 136 -26.45 -4.63 -56.02
CA LYS A 136 -27.28 -3.99 -54.99
C LYS A 136 -26.92 -4.48 -53.58
N ILE A 137 -26.80 -5.79 -53.38
CA ILE A 137 -26.38 -6.37 -52.09
C ILE A 137 -24.97 -5.89 -51.73
N PHE A 138 -24.05 -5.83 -52.70
CA PHE A 138 -22.69 -5.35 -52.47
C PHE A 138 -22.68 -3.88 -52.03
N LYS A 139 -23.49 -3.03 -52.67
CA LYS A 139 -23.66 -1.64 -52.26
C LYS A 139 -24.21 -1.53 -50.83
N GLU A 140 -25.27 -2.26 -50.50
CA GLU A 140 -25.85 -2.25 -49.15
C GLU A 140 -24.82 -2.72 -48.10
N LYS A 141 -23.98 -3.71 -48.43
CA LYS A 141 -22.87 -4.13 -47.57
C LYS A 141 -21.80 -3.05 -47.42
N ILE A 142 -21.45 -2.30 -48.47
CA ILE A 142 -20.53 -1.16 -48.39
C ILE A 142 -21.12 -0.01 -47.56
N ASP A 143 -22.41 0.29 -47.72
CA ASP A 143 -23.08 1.33 -46.93
C ASP A 143 -23.21 0.91 -45.45
N ALA A 144 -23.37 -0.40 -45.20
CA ALA A 144 -23.32 -0.98 -43.86
C ALA A 144 -21.90 -1.12 -43.30
N PHE A 145 -20.86 -1.15 -44.16
CA PHE A 145 -19.47 -1.06 -43.72
C PHE A 145 -19.33 0.26 -42.99
N LYS A 146 -19.12 0.15 -41.68
CA LYS A 146 -19.37 1.17 -40.69
C LYS A 146 -18.35 2.30 -40.77
N ILE A 147 -18.48 3.15 -41.78
CA ILE A 147 -17.78 4.42 -41.89
C ILE A 147 -18.01 5.24 -40.60
N ALA A 148 -19.16 5.07 -39.95
CA ALA A 148 -19.45 5.63 -38.63
C ALA A 148 -18.50 5.10 -37.53
N ASP A 149 -18.26 3.79 -37.46
CA ASP A 149 -17.35 3.19 -36.46
C ASP A 149 -15.90 3.61 -36.73
N ILE A 150 -15.48 3.63 -38.00
CA ILE A 150 -14.14 4.12 -38.38
C ILE A 150 -13.98 5.59 -38.01
N LYS A 151 -14.98 6.44 -38.30
CA LYS A 151 -14.96 7.86 -37.92
C LYS A 151 -14.90 8.05 -36.41
N LYS A 152 -15.65 7.25 -35.65
CA LYS A 152 -15.64 7.30 -34.19
C LYS A 152 -14.26 6.93 -33.64
N ALA A 153 -13.69 5.81 -34.08
CA ALA A 153 -12.35 5.38 -33.69
C ALA A 153 -11.29 6.45 -34.01
N VAL A 154 -11.33 7.04 -35.21
CA VAL A 154 -10.41 8.14 -35.59
C VAL A 154 -10.60 9.39 -34.73
N CYS A 155 -11.84 9.73 -34.36
CA CYS A 155 -12.10 10.86 -33.46
C CYS A 155 -11.60 10.58 -32.03
N ASP A 156 -11.83 9.35 -31.52
CA ASP A 156 -11.37 8.93 -30.19
C ASP A 156 -9.83 8.94 -30.13
N ASP A 157 -9.16 8.40 -31.14
CA ASP A 157 -7.69 8.42 -31.25
C ASP A 157 -7.13 9.84 -31.33
N LYS A 158 -7.79 10.72 -32.09
CA LYS A 158 -7.43 12.15 -32.15
C LYS A 158 -7.57 12.83 -30.79
N GLY A 159 -8.64 12.52 -30.04
CA GLY A 159 -8.86 13.02 -28.68
C GLY A 159 -7.77 12.53 -27.72
N ASN A 160 -7.43 11.24 -27.78
CA ASN A 160 -6.35 10.65 -26.99
C ASN A 160 -5.00 11.30 -27.29
N PHE A 161 -4.67 11.54 -28.58
CA PHE A 161 -3.45 12.21 -28.98
C PHE A 161 -3.36 13.65 -28.44
N LEU A 162 -4.47 14.40 -28.49
CA LEU A 162 -4.53 15.75 -27.92
C LEU A 162 -4.29 15.76 -26.40
N ASN A 163 -4.89 14.80 -25.67
CA ASN A 163 -4.67 14.65 -24.23
C ASN A 163 -3.23 14.29 -23.89
N ILE A 164 -2.62 13.37 -24.65
CA ILE A 164 -1.20 13.01 -24.49
C ILE A 164 -0.32 14.24 -24.73
N SER A 165 -0.62 15.02 -25.77
CA SER A 165 0.12 16.25 -26.07
C SER A 165 0.05 17.28 -24.94
N ALA A 166 -1.14 17.47 -24.35
CA ALA A 166 -1.31 18.39 -23.22
C ALA A 166 -0.56 17.92 -21.97
N ASN A 167 -0.58 16.62 -21.69
CA ASN A 167 0.15 16.03 -20.57
C ASN A 167 1.67 16.17 -20.74
N LEU A 168 2.18 15.98 -21.96
CA LEU A 168 3.60 16.18 -22.26
C LEU A 168 4.02 17.64 -22.01
N ASP A 169 3.22 18.62 -22.42
CA ASP A 169 3.51 20.04 -22.18
C ASP A 169 3.57 20.37 -20.67
N TYR A 170 2.66 19.80 -19.88
CA TYR A 170 2.70 19.94 -18.42
C TYR A 170 3.95 19.31 -17.79
N ILE A 171 4.34 18.11 -18.26
CA ILE A 171 5.57 17.44 -17.81
C ILE A 171 6.79 18.30 -18.12
N TYR A 172 6.90 18.86 -19.32
CA TYR A 172 8.02 19.73 -19.70
C TYR A 172 8.13 20.96 -18.78
N LYS A 173 7.02 21.66 -18.53
CA LYS A 173 6.99 22.81 -17.61
C LYS A 173 7.42 22.42 -16.19
N THR A 174 7.01 21.25 -15.73
CA THR A 174 7.38 20.74 -14.40
C THR A 174 8.88 20.41 -14.31
N LEU A 175 9.44 19.79 -15.35
CA LEU A 175 10.88 19.49 -15.43
C LEU A 175 11.72 20.76 -15.43
N GLU A 176 11.27 21.82 -16.11
CA GLU A 176 11.94 23.12 -16.10
C GLU A 176 12.02 23.72 -14.68
N ILE A 177 10.93 23.64 -13.91
CA ILE A 177 10.89 24.09 -12.52
C ILE A 177 11.87 23.28 -11.64
N TYR A 178 11.89 21.95 -11.79
CA TYR A 178 12.81 21.12 -11.01
C TYR A 178 14.28 21.38 -11.35
N ASN A 179 14.60 21.56 -12.63
CA ASN A 179 15.96 21.94 -13.04
C ASN A 179 16.39 23.28 -12.42
N LYS A 180 15.48 24.27 -12.35
CA LYS A 180 15.76 25.53 -11.67
C LYS A 180 16.10 25.31 -10.18
N LYS A 181 15.30 24.51 -9.46
CA LYS A 181 15.55 24.19 -8.03
C LYS A 181 16.87 23.46 -7.82
N ILE A 182 17.21 22.51 -8.69
CA ILE A 182 18.49 21.79 -8.63
C ILE A 182 19.65 22.78 -8.78
N ASN A 183 19.56 23.69 -9.75
CA ASN A 183 20.59 24.71 -9.96
C ASN A 183 20.73 25.66 -8.75
N GLU A 184 19.63 26.03 -8.11
CA GLU A 184 19.65 26.82 -6.86
C GLU A 184 20.38 26.06 -5.73
N LEU A 185 20.14 24.75 -5.56
CA LEU A 185 20.84 23.91 -4.58
C LEU A 185 22.33 23.76 -4.89
N LEU A 186 22.68 23.53 -6.16
CA LEU A 186 24.07 23.44 -6.61
C LEU A 186 24.86 24.74 -6.33
N ALA A 187 24.20 25.90 -6.39
CA ALA A 187 24.80 27.19 -6.05
C ALA A 187 25.08 27.35 -4.53
N VAL A 188 24.38 26.61 -3.66
CA VAL A 188 24.60 26.62 -2.21
C VAL A 188 25.73 25.68 -1.80
N LEU A 189 25.90 24.56 -2.50
CA LEU A 189 26.92 23.55 -2.21
C LEU A 189 28.34 24.12 -1.98
N PRO A 190 28.90 24.99 -2.85
CA PRO A 190 30.25 25.54 -2.64
C PRO A 190 30.34 26.55 -1.49
N LYS A 191 29.21 26.98 -0.91
CA LYS A 191 29.17 27.87 0.26
C LYS A 191 29.27 27.10 1.58
N LEU A 192 28.88 25.81 1.61
CA LEU A 192 28.93 24.97 2.81
C LEU A 192 30.34 24.85 3.43
N PRO A 193 31.42 24.62 2.65
CA PRO A 193 32.77 24.58 3.22
C PRO A 193 33.27 25.93 3.74
N LYS A 194 32.66 27.05 3.31
CA LYS A 194 32.99 28.40 3.79
C LYS A 194 32.33 28.71 5.13
N CYS A 195 31.42 27.87 5.61
CA CYS A 195 30.86 27.98 6.96
C CYS A 195 31.99 27.74 7.97
N LYS A 196 32.53 28.83 8.51
CA LYS A 196 33.72 28.88 9.37
C LYS A 196 33.69 27.86 10.52
N HIS A 197 32.50 27.59 11.05
CA HIS A 197 32.28 26.76 12.24
C HIS A 197 31.82 25.33 11.94
N LEU A 198 31.81 24.90 10.67
CA LEU A 198 31.36 23.53 10.34
C LEU A 198 32.31 22.47 10.93
N LYS A 199 33.62 22.76 10.94
CA LYS A 199 34.64 21.90 11.57
C LYS A 199 34.61 21.97 13.11
N ASP A 200 34.16 23.09 13.67
CA ASP A 200 34.06 23.28 15.12
C ASP A 200 33.07 22.28 15.74
N ILE A 201 32.07 21.81 14.99
CA ILE A 201 31.14 20.77 15.44
C ILE A 201 31.88 19.47 15.74
N ASP A 202 32.79 19.07 14.85
CA ASP A 202 33.60 17.85 15.02
C ASP A 202 34.53 17.99 16.24
N GLU A 203 35.12 19.17 16.44
CA GLU A 203 35.97 19.46 17.61
C GLU A 203 35.18 19.44 18.93
N ILE A 204 33.99 20.04 18.96
CA ILE A 204 33.08 20.01 20.11
C ILE A 204 32.69 18.57 20.44
N TRP A 205 32.39 17.75 19.42
CA TRP A 205 32.03 16.36 19.60
C TRP A 205 33.16 15.56 20.24
N LYS A 206 34.39 15.71 19.72
CA LYS A 206 35.58 15.05 20.27
C LYS A 206 35.82 15.42 21.73
N ARG A 207 35.72 16.72 22.07
CA ARG A 207 35.87 17.18 23.45
C ARG A 207 34.77 16.63 24.36
N SER A 208 33.54 16.52 23.87
CA SER A 208 32.44 15.91 24.61
C SER A 208 32.71 14.43 24.93
N GLU A 209 33.24 13.68 23.96
CA GLU A 209 33.62 12.28 24.15
C GLU A 209 34.76 12.10 25.16
N GLU A 210 35.78 12.97 25.11
CA GLU A 210 36.86 13.02 26.11
C GLU A 210 36.30 13.30 27.52
N ASN A 211 35.40 14.27 27.66
CA ASN A 211 34.74 14.58 28.93
C ASN A 211 33.93 13.39 29.47
N ILE A 212 33.18 12.69 28.62
CA ILE A 212 32.42 11.48 28.99
C ILE A 212 33.37 10.42 29.54
N ASN A 213 34.53 10.23 28.92
CA ASN A 213 35.52 9.25 29.37
C ASN A 213 36.15 9.65 30.71
N GLN A 214 36.41 10.94 30.95
CA GLN A 214 36.88 11.43 32.25
C GLN A 214 35.83 11.21 33.36
N ILE A 215 34.56 11.51 33.09
CA ILE A 215 33.45 11.27 34.03
C ILE A 215 33.34 9.80 34.41
N LYS A 216 33.52 8.88 33.45
CA LYS A 216 33.54 7.44 33.72
C LYS A 216 34.67 7.04 34.67
N LYS A 217 35.87 7.57 34.48
CA LYS A 217 37.01 7.32 35.38
C LYS A 217 36.72 7.84 36.79
N LEU A 218 36.26 9.08 36.92
CA LEU A 218 35.87 9.66 38.21
C LEU A 218 34.80 8.83 38.92
N LYS A 219 33.84 8.27 38.19
CA LYS A 219 32.82 7.37 38.75
C LYS A 219 33.44 6.09 39.35
N MET A 220 34.45 5.52 38.68
CA MET A 220 35.17 4.35 39.21
C MET A 220 35.94 4.72 40.48
N ASP A 221 36.68 5.83 40.47
CA ASP A 221 37.46 6.29 41.61
C ASP A 221 36.56 6.57 42.84
N ILE A 222 35.41 7.22 42.63
CA ILE A 222 34.42 7.45 43.70
C ILE A 222 33.90 6.12 44.27
N SER A 223 33.64 5.13 43.42
CA SER A 223 33.18 3.81 43.86
C SER A 223 34.23 3.11 44.72
N GLU A 224 35.51 3.24 44.37
CA GLU A 224 36.61 2.70 45.17
C GLU A 224 36.72 3.39 46.53
N ILE A 225 36.64 4.72 46.56
CA ILE A 225 36.67 5.51 47.80
C ILE A 225 35.52 5.11 48.74
N ILE A 226 34.30 4.93 48.21
CA ILE A 226 33.14 4.48 48.99
C ILE A 226 33.42 3.13 49.65
N ASN A 227 33.91 2.15 48.88
CA ASN A 227 34.23 0.82 49.40
C ASN A 227 35.31 0.89 50.51
N GLN A 228 36.33 1.75 50.35
CA GLN A 228 37.35 1.96 51.38
C GLN A 228 36.76 2.59 52.64
N PHE A 229 35.85 3.56 52.50
CA PHE A 229 35.18 4.21 53.63
C PHE A 229 34.34 3.21 54.43
N GLU A 230 33.50 2.42 53.77
CA GLU A 230 32.69 1.37 54.40
C GLU A 230 33.54 0.34 55.16
N SER A 231 34.69 -0.06 54.58
CA SER A 231 35.64 -0.96 55.24
C SER A 231 36.23 -0.35 56.51
N ASN A 232 36.57 0.95 56.45
CA ASN A 232 37.12 1.67 57.60
C ASN A 232 36.06 1.88 58.70
N GLU A 233 34.82 2.18 58.33
CA GLU A 233 33.70 2.28 59.27
C GLU A 233 33.51 0.98 60.06
N LYS A 234 33.49 -0.17 59.36
CA LYS A 234 33.42 -1.50 60.01
C LYS A 234 34.58 -1.76 60.96
N LYS A 235 35.80 -1.36 60.58
CA LYS A 235 36.99 -1.48 61.44
C LYS A 235 36.88 -0.58 62.68
N GLN A 236 36.37 0.64 62.54
CA GLN A 236 36.15 1.55 63.67
C GLN A 236 35.08 1.00 64.62
N ALA A 237 33.94 0.54 64.10
CA ALA A 237 32.89 -0.09 64.91
C ALA A 237 33.44 -1.28 65.73
N SER A 238 34.26 -2.14 65.10
CA SER A 238 34.90 -3.27 65.78
C SER A 238 35.88 -2.84 66.88
N ARG A 239 36.61 -1.73 66.68
CA ARG A 239 37.50 -1.17 67.71
C ARG A 239 36.70 -0.58 68.87
N ASN A 240 35.60 0.12 68.59
CA ASN A 240 34.74 0.70 69.61
C ASN A 240 34.11 -0.38 70.50
N LEU A 241 33.62 -1.48 69.93
CA LEU A 241 33.13 -2.63 70.71
C LEU A 241 34.20 -3.17 71.67
N LYS A 242 35.45 -3.32 71.21
CA LYS A 242 36.56 -3.75 72.08
C LYS A 242 36.87 -2.75 73.19
N PHE A 243 36.77 -1.45 72.91
CA PHE A 243 36.92 -0.42 73.94
C PHE A 243 35.79 -0.49 74.97
N GLU A 244 34.54 -0.70 74.55
CA GLU A 244 33.40 -0.89 75.46
C GLU A 244 33.58 -2.12 76.36
N GLU A 245 34.02 -3.25 75.80
CA GLU A 245 34.38 -4.45 76.56
C GLU A 245 35.46 -4.15 77.61
N THR A 246 36.53 -3.47 77.20
CA THR A 246 37.64 -3.10 78.11
C THR A 246 37.17 -2.16 79.23
N ILE A 247 36.34 -1.16 78.91
CA ILE A 247 35.76 -0.24 79.90
C ILE A 247 34.92 -1.03 80.90
N ASN A 248 34.13 -1.99 80.42
CA ASN A 248 33.31 -2.83 81.29
C ASN A 248 34.17 -3.68 82.23
N ASP A 249 35.24 -4.29 81.73
CA ASP A 249 36.20 -5.07 82.53
C ASP A 249 36.90 -4.21 83.60
N ILE A 250 37.29 -2.99 83.25
CA ILE A 250 37.85 -2.01 84.19
C ILE A 250 36.82 -1.66 85.28
N ASN A 251 35.56 -1.41 84.89
CA ASN A 251 34.49 -1.10 85.85
C ASN A 251 34.24 -2.26 86.83
N VAL A 252 34.23 -3.51 86.35
CA VAL A 252 34.14 -4.70 87.20
C VAL A 252 35.31 -4.76 88.19
N SER A 253 36.53 -4.48 87.71
CA SER A 253 37.74 -4.46 88.55
C SER A 253 37.71 -3.37 89.62
N ILE A 254 37.28 -2.16 89.27
CA ILE A 254 37.11 -1.03 90.21
C ILE A 254 36.08 -1.41 91.29
N ASN A 255 34.95 -2.00 90.91
CA ASN A 255 33.93 -2.44 91.86
C ASN A 255 34.47 -3.49 92.85
N SER A 256 35.23 -4.47 92.36
CA SER A 256 35.89 -5.47 93.21
C SER A 256 36.88 -4.84 94.20
N LEU A 257 37.73 -3.91 93.73
CA LEU A 257 38.67 -3.19 94.58
C LEU A 257 37.95 -2.35 95.65
N ASN A 258 36.88 -1.66 95.28
CA ASN A 258 36.07 -0.89 96.23
C ASN A 258 35.48 -1.77 97.35
N GLU A 259 34.96 -2.95 97.02
CA GLU A 259 34.46 -3.89 98.02
C GLU A 259 35.57 -4.45 98.92
N ALA A 260 36.74 -4.76 98.37
CA ALA A 260 37.90 -5.18 99.14
C ALA A 260 38.37 -4.09 100.12
N LEU A 261 38.42 -2.84 99.65
CA LEU A 261 38.82 -1.68 100.44
C LEU A 261 37.83 -1.42 101.58
N LYS A 262 36.51 -1.47 101.32
CA LYS A 262 35.47 -1.42 102.35
C LYS A 262 35.66 -2.49 103.42
N LYS A 263 35.98 -3.73 103.01
CA LYS A 263 36.23 -4.84 103.94
C LYS A 263 37.46 -4.58 104.82
N GLN A 264 38.53 -4.03 104.27
CA GLN A 264 39.72 -3.65 105.03
C GLN A 264 39.42 -2.52 106.02
N PHE A 265 38.68 -1.49 105.60
CA PHE A 265 38.26 -0.42 106.50
C PHE A 265 37.41 -0.92 107.66
N ARG A 266 36.46 -1.84 107.42
CA ARG A 266 35.68 -2.48 108.51
C ARG A 266 36.59 -3.20 109.51
N LYS A 267 37.51 -4.04 109.03
CA LYS A 267 38.46 -4.75 109.92
C LYS A 267 39.33 -3.82 110.75
N LEU A 268 39.84 -2.74 110.14
CA LEU A 268 40.65 -1.75 110.84
C LEU A 268 39.82 -1.05 111.92
N ASN A 269 38.59 -0.64 111.59
CA ASN A 269 37.68 0.00 112.52
C ASN A 269 37.34 -0.92 113.71
N ASP A 270 37.03 -2.19 113.45
CA ASP A 270 36.77 -3.19 114.49
C ASP A 270 37.99 -3.36 115.42
N THR A 271 39.22 -3.32 114.86
CA THR A 271 40.46 -3.43 115.63
C THR A 271 40.70 -2.20 116.50
N ILE A 272 40.48 -1.00 115.97
CA ILE A 272 40.57 0.26 116.71
C ILE A 272 39.60 0.23 117.89
N GLN A 273 38.33 -0.12 117.64
CA GLN A 273 37.29 -0.17 118.68
C GLN A 273 37.62 -1.19 119.78
N LYS A 274 38.20 -2.34 119.42
CA LYS A 274 38.67 -3.34 120.39
C LYS A 274 39.82 -2.81 121.25
N ASN A 275 40.79 -2.12 120.66
CA ASN A 275 41.90 -1.53 121.39
C ASN A 275 41.45 -0.41 122.33
N GLU A 276 40.53 0.46 121.88
CA GLU A 276 39.94 1.52 122.72
C GLU A 276 39.22 0.93 123.94
N THR A 277 38.42 -0.13 123.75
CA THR A 277 37.72 -0.80 124.86
C THR A 277 38.68 -1.47 125.84
N GLU A 278 39.77 -2.07 125.36
CA GLU A 278 40.81 -2.66 126.21
C GLU A 278 41.59 -1.58 126.99
N GLN A 279 41.94 -0.46 126.36
CA GLN A 279 42.57 0.67 127.03
C GLN A 279 41.67 1.29 128.11
N ILE A 280 40.37 1.47 127.84
CA ILE A 280 39.40 1.96 128.84
C ILE A 280 39.33 1.00 130.04
N SER A 281 39.31 -0.32 129.80
CA SER A 281 39.33 -1.32 130.87
C SER A 281 40.59 -1.23 131.73
N ASN A 282 41.76 -1.07 131.10
CA ASN A 282 43.03 -0.94 131.81
C ASN A 282 43.10 0.36 132.64
N ILE A 283 42.61 1.48 132.10
CA ILE A 283 42.49 2.74 132.84
C ILE A 283 41.60 2.57 134.08
N PHE A 284 40.50 1.82 133.95
CA PHE A 284 39.58 1.58 135.06
C PHE A 284 40.25 0.79 136.20
N LYS A 285 41.03 -0.25 135.86
CA LYS A 285 41.82 -1.02 136.85
C LYS A 285 42.86 -0.17 137.57
N LEU A 286 43.64 0.64 136.82
CA LEU A 286 44.62 1.55 137.41
C LEU A 286 43.96 2.58 138.34
N LYS A 287 42.76 3.05 137.98
CA LYS A 287 42.00 3.97 138.82
C LYS A 287 41.61 3.31 140.15
N GLU A 288 41.15 2.07 140.12
CA GLU A 288 40.83 1.29 141.31
C GLU A 288 42.06 1.09 142.22
N GLU A 289 43.24 0.82 141.62
CA GLU A 289 44.51 0.74 142.35
C GLU A 289 44.91 2.07 143.02
N ILE A 290 44.77 3.20 142.31
CA ILE A 290 45.04 4.54 142.85
C ILE A 290 44.11 4.87 144.02
N ASP A 291 42.81 4.54 143.90
CA ASP A 291 41.84 4.78 144.97
C ASP A 291 42.19 3.96 146.24
N ASN A 292 42.64 2.71 146.06
CA ASN A 292 43.14 1.88 147.16
C ASN A 292 44.40 2.46 147.82
N ILE A 293 45.40 2.91 147.04
CA ILE A 293 46.61 3.55 147.56
C ILE A 293 46.25 4.83 148.32
N ASN A 294 45.38 5.67 147.76
CA ASN A 294 44.94 6.91 148.41
C ASN A 294 44.26 6.66 149.75
N SER A 295 43.47 5.58 149.87
CA SER A 295 42.85 5.19 151.14
C SER A 295 43.91 4.79 152.19
N SER A 296 44.97 4.07 151.79
CA SER A 296 46.09 3.70 152.68
C SER A 296 46.91 4.92 153.10
N ILE A 297 47.27 5.83 152.19
CA ILE A 297 48.01 7.07 152.52
C ILE A 297 47.21 7.92 153.53
N LYS A 298 45.88 7.97 153.40
CA LYS A 298 45.03 8.71 154.32
C LYS A 298 45.04 8.11 155.73
N GLN A 299 45.10 6.78 155.82
CA GLN A 299 45.28 6.04 157.07
C GLN A 299 46.64 6.34 157.70
N ASP A 300 47.73 6.19 156.93
CA ASP A 300 49.10 6.43 157.40
C ASP A 300 49.30 7.85 157.90
N LYS A 301 48.70 8.85 157.24
CA LYS A 301 48.72 10.24 157.68
C LYS A 301 48.07 10.41 159.05
N GLN A 302 46.94 9.75 159.28
CA GLN A 302 46.19 9.82 160.53
C GLN A 302 46.99 9.18 161.69
N ASP A 303 47.71 8.09 161.40
CA ASP A 303 48.60 7.45 162.36
C ASP A 303 49.82 8.33 162.68
N PHE A 304 50.40 9.00 161.69
CA PHE A 304 51.49 9.97 161.89
C PHE A 304 51.07 11.15 162.77
N ASP A 305 49.90 11.72 162.54
CA ASP A 305 49.38 12.84 163.34
C ASP A 305 49.16 12.43 164.82
N ASN A 306 48.73 11.18 165.07
CA ASN A 306 48.63 10.62 166.42
C ASN A 306 50.00 10.52 167.11
N VAL A 307 51.05 10.13 166.38
CA VAL A 307 52.42 10.06 166.91
C VAL A 307 52.97 11.45 167.25
N ILE A 308 52.81 12.44 166.36
CA ILE A 308 53.29 13.82 166.61
C ILE A 308 52.61 14.43 167.85
N ASN A 309 51.30 14.24 168.00
CA ASN A 309 50.57 14.74 169.15
C ASN A 309 51.07 14.14 170.48
N ASN A 310 51.47 12.86 170.48
CA ASN A 310 52.08 12.22 171.64
C ASN A 310 53.46 12.81 171.98
N ILE A 311 54.31 13.02 170.97
CA ILE A 311 55.65 13.63 171.16
C ILE A 311 55.52 15.05 171.73
N GLN A 312 54.60 15.87 171.20
CA GLN A 312 54.37 17.23 171.69
C GLN A 312 53.94 17.25 173.16
N LYS A 313 53.10 16.29 173.59
CA LYS A 313 52.72 16.14 175.00
C LYS A 313 53.92 15.83 175.89
N GLU A 314 54.79 14.89 175.50
CA GLU A 314 55.99 14.57 176.28
C GLU A 314 56.98 15.73 176.36
N HIS A 315 57.18 16.44 175.25
CA HIS A 315 58.09 17.59 175.21
C HIS A 315 57.66 18.68 176.20
N ASN A 316 56.36 19.00 176.25
CA ASN A 316 55.81 20.00 177.17
C ASN A 316 56.01 19.64 178.65
N ILE A 317 55.86 18.36 179.03
CA ILE A 317 56.08 17.88 180.41
C ILE A 317 57.56 18.08 180.81
N THR A 318 58.48 17.85 179.88
CA THR A 318 59.93 17.92 180.13
C THR A 318 60.41 19.36 180.31
N LEU A 319 59.89 20.29 179.50
CA LEU A 319 60.21 21.72 179.55
C LEU A 319 59.80 22.35 180.90
N GLN A 320 58.64 21.93 181.43
CA GLN A 320 58.12 22.40 182.72
C GLN A 320 59.03 21.97 183.90
N LYS A 321 59.61 20.76 183.84
CA LYS A 321 60.60 20.29 184.83
C LYS A 321 61.89 21.13 184.80
N LEU A 322 62.33 21.54 183.62
CA LEU A 322 63.57 22.31 183.44
C LEU A 322 63.43 23.74 183.97
N GLN A 323 62.29 24.38 183.73
CA GLN A 323 61.99 25.72 184.28
C GLN A 323 61.98 25.72 185.82
N ASN A 324 61.43 24.68 186.45
CA ASN A 324 61.44 24.57 187.92
C ASN A 324 62.85 24.41 188.50
N LYS A 325 63.77 23.73 187.80
CA LYS A 325 65.18 23.63 188.22
C LYS A 325 65.90 24.98 188.14
N LEU A 326 65.66 25.77 187.09
CA LEU A 326 66.33 27.07 186.90
C LEU A 326 65.99 28.06 188.01
N ARG A 327 64.73 28.05 188.49
CA ARG A 327 64.24 28.96 189.53
C ARG A 327 64.91 28.74 190.90
N ASN A 328 65.32 27.52 191.23
CA ASN A 328 66.00 27.23 192.49
C ASN A 328 67.46 27.69 192.49
N LEU A 329 68.10 27.77 191.32
CA LEU A 329 69.49 28.17 191.19
C LEU A 329 69.68 29.67 191.45
N THR A 330 68.74 30.51 191.02
CA THR A 330 68.77 31.97 191.19
C THR A 330 68.67 32.41 192.65
N ILE A 331 68.01 31.62 193.51
CA ILE A 331 67.89 31.92 194.94
C ILE A 331 69.22 31.66 195.68
N ILE A 332 70.00 30.68 195.22
CA ILE A 332 71.28 30.29 195.86
C ILE A 332 72.39 31.31 195.56
N THR A 333 72.48 31.83 194.33
CA THR A 333 73.48 32.83 193.94
C THR A 333 73.24 34.21 194.55
N GLY A 334 71.97 34.59 194.76
CA GLY A 334 71.64 35.85 195.43
C GLY A 334 72.09 35.91 196.90
N GLY A 335 72.05 34.78 197.61
CA GLY A 335 72.47 34.70 199.01
C GLY A 335 73.98 34.81 199.24
N ALA A 336 74.81 34.31 198.32
CA ALA A 336 76.26 34.29 198.45
C ALA A 336 76.92 35.69 198.32
N LEU A 337 76.35 36.56 197.47
CA LEU A 337 76.86 37.91 197.24
C LEU A 337 76.69 38.82 198.48
N ALA A 338 75.59 38.66 199.21
CA ALA A 338 75.32 39.44 200.43
C ALA A 338 76.33 39.13 201.54
N LEU A 339 76.77 37.87 201.67
CA LEU A 339 77.76 37.45 202.67
C LEU A 339 79.16 38.01 202.38
N SER A 340 79.58 38.06 201.11
CA SER A 340 80.91 38.57 200.74
C SER A 340 81.11 40.07 201.01
N LEU A 341 80.04 40.88 200.96
CA LEU A 341 80.12 42.31 201.20
C LEU A 341 80.24 42.66 202.69
N VAL A 342 79.63 41.87 203.56
CA VAL A 342 79.74 42.04 205.02
C VAL A 342 81.16 41.74 205.52
N THR A 343 81.88 40.82 204.87
CA THR A 343 83.27 40.50 205.22
C THR A 343 84.24 41.61 204.81
N LEU A 344 83.94 42.33 203.72
CA LEU A 344 84.75 43.46 203.27
C LEU A 344 84.66 44.66 204.23
N MET A 345 83.51 44.84 204.90
CA MET A 345 83.30 45.93 205.87
C MET A 345 84.07 45.75 207.19
N MET A 346 84.52 44.54 207.56
CA MET A 346 85.24 44.30 208.83
C MET A 346 86.77 44.46 208.75
N LEU A 347 87.36 44.49 207.56
CA LEU A 347 88.83 44.44 207.39
C LEU A 347 89.53 45.82 207.42
N PHE A 348 88.79 46.94 207.44
CA PHE A 348 89.35 48.30 207.40
C PHE A 348 89.27 49.09 208.71
N GLN A 349 88.98 48.45 209.85
CA GLN A 349 89.26 49.01 211.18
C GLN A 349 90.50 48.35 211.80
N ARG A 350 91.68 48.77 211.35
CA ARG A 350 92.89 48.83 212.18
C ARG A 350 93.90 49.84 211.66
#